data_AF-A0A523RSZ2-F1
#
_entry.id   AF-A0A523RSZ2-F1
#
_cell.length_a   1.000
_cell.length_b   1.000
_cell.length_c   1.000
_cell.angle_alpha   90.00
_cell.angle_beta   90.00
_cell.angle_gamma   90.00
#
_symmetry.space_group_name_H-M   'P 1'
#
loop_
_entity.id
_entity.type
_entity.pdbx_description
1 polymer ?
#
loop_
_entity_poly.entity_id
_entity_poly.type
_entity_poly.pdbx_seq_one_letter_code
_entity_poly.pdbx_strand_id
1 'polypeptide(L)'
;MKNSKTMVKIMISGYYGFNNTGDEAILKSMVRAFKEKIPQVKIVVLSHNPLQTSQTYKVKAINRLRLIRIIHCLRNVNLFISGGGGLLQDSTGKG
;
A
#
# COMPACT_ATOMS: atom_id res chain seq x y z
N MET A 1 5.96 -27.88 -19.25
CA MET A 1 6.12 -27.05 -18.04
C MET A 1 5.64 -25.63 -18.31
N LYS A 2 4.46 -25.23 -17.83
CA LYS A 2 4.04 -23.83 -17.80
C LYS A 2 4.19 -23.34 -16.36
N ASN A 3 5.29 -22.66 -16.03
CA ASN A 3 5.31 -21.83 -14.82
C ASN A 3 4.42 -20.63 -15.09
N SER A 4 3.10 -20.81 -14.90
CA SER A 4 2.18 -19.70 -14.74
C SER A 4 2.61 -18.94 -13.49
N LYS A 5 3.49 -17.93 -13.64
CA LYS A 5 3.82 -17.02 -12.54
C LYS A 5 2.52 -16.39 -12.10
N THR A 6 1.98 -16.84 -10.97
CA THR A 6 0.77 -16.29 -10.39
C THR A 6 1.03 -14.83 -10.11
N MET A 7 0.24 -13.95 -10.73
CA MET A 7 0.39 -12.51 -10.58
C MET A 7 0.06 -12.13 -9.13
N VAL A 8 1.09 -11.90 -8.32
CA VAL A 8 0.95 -11.56 -6.90
C VAL A 8 0.37 -10.16 -6.77
N LYS A 9 -0.78 -10.05 -6.11
CA LYS A 9 -1.42 -8.78 -5.76
C LYS A 9 -1.21 -8.49 -4.28
N ILE A 10 -0.59 -7.36 -3.97
CA ILE A 10 -0.30 -6.89 -2.62
C ILE A 10 -1.13 -5.64 -2.36
N MET A 11 -1.80 -5.58 -1.22
CA MET A 11 -2.39 -4.35 -0.71
C MET A 11 -1.61 -3.88 0.51
N ILE A 12 -1.21 -2.61 0.52
CA ILE A 12 -0.45 -1.99 1.59
C ILE A 12 -1.33 -0.91 2.22
N SER A 13 -1.50 -1.00 3.53
CA SER A 13 -2.13 0.05 4.36
C SER A 13 -1.09 0.68 5.28
N GLY A 14 -1.29 1.92 5.68
CA GLY A 14 -0.32 2.71 6.45
C GLY A 14 -0.72 4.18 6.51
N TYR A 15 0.11 5.00 7.17
CA TYR A 15 -0.05 6.45 7.20
C TYR A 15 0.60 7.10 5.97
N TYR A 16 0.11 6.70 4.79
CA TYR A 16 0.64 7.14 3.51
C TYR A 16 -0.25 8.19 2.84
N GLY A 17 0.35 9.09 2.08
CA GLY A 17 -0.30 10.23 1.45
C GLY A 17 -0.58 11.40 2.41
N PHE A 18 0.04 11.40 3.58
CA PHE A 18 0.03 12.51 4.55
C PHE A 18 1.28 13.39 4.49
N ASN A 19 2.17 13.12 3.52
CA ASN A 19 3.46 13.79 3.36
C ASN A 19 4.37 13.67 4.59
N ASN A 20 4.20 12.62 5.41
CA ASN A 20 5.16 12.29 6.45
C ASN A 20 6.38 11.62 5.82
N THR A 21 7.52 12.32 5.79
CA THR A 21 8.75 11.84 5.14
C THR A 21 9.17 10.44 5.58
N GLY A 22 8.99 10.09 6.86
CA GLY A 22 9.33 8.76 7.38
C GLY A 22 8.45 7.67 6.78
N ASP A 23 7.13 7.86 6.82
CA ASP A 23 6.18 6.88 6.29
C ASP A 23 6.27 6.75 4.76
N GLU A 24 6.45 7.88 4.07
CA GLU A 24 6.68 7.92 2.63
C GLU A 24 7.98 7.16 2.27
N ALA A 25 9.05 7.28 3.07
CA ALA A 25 10.29 6.52 2.87
C ALA A 25 10.12 5.02 3.11
N ILE A 26 9.34 4.63 4.13
CA ILE A 26 8.99 3.23 4.40
C ILE A 26 8.21 2.65 3.20
N LEU A 27 7.19 3.35 2.72
CA LEU A 27 6.41 2.94 1.56
C LEU A 27 7.29 2.80 0.31
N LYS A 28 8.15 3.79 0.04
CA LYS A 28 9.09 3.77 -1.09
C LYS A 28 9.96 2.52 -1.06
N SER A 29 10.51 2.20 0.10
CA SER A 29 11.42 1.07 0.30
C SER A 29 10.71 -0.27 0.09
N MET A 30 9.50 -0.42 0.63
CA MET A 30 8.67 -1.61 0.40
C MET A 30 8.31 -1.80 -1.07
N VAL A 31 7.81 -0.75 -1.74
CA VAL A 31 7.43 -0.81 -3.16
C VAL A 31 8.62 -1.22 -4.03
N ARG A 32 9.80 -0.64 -3.76
CA ARG A 32 11.03 -0.98 -4.47
C ARG A 32 11.40 -2.45 -4.26
N ALA A 33 11.46 -2.91 -3.02
CA ALA A 33 11.84 -4.28 -2.69
C ALA A 33 10.90 -5.32 -3.34
N PHE A 34 9.59 -5.07 -3.35
CA PHE A 34 8.63 -5.98 -4.01
C PHE A 34 8.78 -6.00 -5.51
N LYS A 35 8.96 -4.84 -6.16
CA LYS A 35 9.15 -4.77 -7.62
C LYS A 35 10.46 -5.45 -8.06
N GLU A 36 11.52 -5.34 -7.27
CA GLU A 36 12.80 -6.01 -7.52
C GLU A 36 12.70 -7.54 -7.36
N LYS A 37 12.02 -8.03 -6.32
CA LYS A 37 11.89 -9.48 -6.06
C LYS A 37 10.82 -10.17 -6.89
N ILE A 38 9.75 -9.47 -7.27
CA ILE A 38 8.58 -10.04 -7.94
C ILE A 38 8.26 -9.19 -9.18
N PRO A 39 8.79 -9.56 -10.37
CA PRO A 39 8.71 -8.73 -11.58
C PRO A 39 7.29 -8.39 -12.08
N GLN A 40 6.26 -9.14 -11.68
CA GLN A 40 4.87 -8.94 -12.09
C GLN A 40 3.94 -8.59 -10.91
N VAL A 41 4.50 -8.09 -9.80
CA VAL A 41 3.71 -7.72 -8.63
C VAL A 41 2.78 -6.55 -8.94
N LYS A 42 1.52 -6.67 -8.51
CA LYS A 42 0.56 -5.57 -8.52
C LYS A 42 0.41 -5.05 -7.10
N ILE A 43 0.77 -3.79 -6.89
CA ILE A 43 0.70 -3.15 -5.57
C ILE A 43 -0.45 -2.14 -5.56
N VAL A 44 -1.30 -2.24 -4.55
CA VAL A 44 -2.37 -1.29 -4.24
C VAL A 44 -2.09 -0.65 -2.88
N VAL A 45 -1.97 0.67 -2.83
CA VAL A 45 -1.71 1.41 -1.59
C VAL A 45 -2.98 2.10 -1.11
N LEU A 46 -3.32 1.93 0.16
CA LEU A 46 -4.32 2.78 0.83
C LEU A 46 -3.65 4.09 1.21
N SER A 47 -4.14 5.20 0.69
CA SER A 47 -3.53 6.51 0.85
C SER A 47 -4.56 7.60 1.16
N HIS A 48 -4.15 8.62 1.90
CA HIS A 48 -4.92 9.85 2.08
C HIS A 48 -4.97 10.70 0.80
N ASN A 49 -3.86 10.76 0.05
CA ASN A 49 -3.77 11.40 -1.26
C ASN A 49 -3.39 10.38 -2.36
N PRO A 50 -4.37 9.62 -2.90
CA PRO A 50 -4.10 8.57 -3.88
C PRO A 50 -3.43 9.07 -5.16
N LEU A 51 -3.78 10.27 -5.63
CA LEU A 51 -3.22 10.81 -6.87
C LEU A 51 -1.70 10.98 -6.72
N GLN A 52 -1.28 11.69 -5.69
CA GLN A 52 0.14 11.90 -5.37
C GLN A 52 0.86 10.57 -5.13
N THR A 53 0.33 9.70 -4.26
CA THR A 53 0.94 8.39 -3.98
C THR A 53 1.10 7.54 -5.24
N SER A 54 0.11 7.54 -6.13
CA SER A 54 0.19 6.76 -7.37
C SER A 54 1.29 7.25 -8.31
N GLN A 55 1.44 8.57 -8.44
CA GLN A 55 2.45 9.21 -9.28
C GLN A 55 3.86 9.00 -8.72
N THR A 56 4.05 9.23 -7.41
CA THR A 56 5.35 9.14 -6.74
C THR A 56 5.90 7.72 -6.75
N TYR A 57 5.09 6.71 -6.41
CA TYR A 57 5.55 5.32 -6.25
C TYR A 57 5.29 4.43 -7.48
N LYS A 58 4.60 4.95 -8.49
CA LYS A 58 4.19 4.22 -9.70
C LYS A 58 3.42 2.95 -9.32
N VAL A 59 2.41 3.10 -8.47
CA VAL A 59 1.54 2.03 -7.96
C VAL A 59 0.08 2.43 -8.10
N LYS A 60 -0.85 1.48 -8.00
CA LYS A 60 -2.26 1.83 -7.83
C LYS A 60 -2.44 2.35 -6.42
N ALA A 61 -3.17 3.44 -6.24
CA ALA A 61 -3.53 3.95 -4.92
C ALA A 61 -5.04 4.16 -4.84
N ILE A 62 -5.61 3.92 -3.65
CA ILE A 62 -7.03 4.13 -3.37
C ILE A 62 -7.19 4.89 -2.06
N ASN A 63 -8.27 5.68 -1.96
CA ASN A 63 -8.54 6.45 -0.75
C ASN A 63 -8.80 5.52 0.44
N ARG A 64 -8.07 5.73 1.54
CA ARG A 64 -8.13 4.89 2.76
C ARG A 64 -9.47 4.89 3.49
N LEU A 65 -10.34 5.89 3.29
CA LEU A 65 -11.65 5.98 3.94
C LEU A 65 -12.75 5.20 3.19
N ARG A 66 -12.46 4.67 2.00
CA ARG A 66 -13.44 3.91 1.20
C ARG A 66 -13.45 2.42 1.58
N LEU A 67 -13.82 2.10 2.83
CA LEU A 67 -13.82 0.74 3.41
C LEU A 67 -14.51 -0.31 2.51
N ILE A 68 -15.64 0.02 1.91
CA ILE A 68 -16.37 -0.92 1.01
C ILE A 68 -15.52 -1.31 -0.21
N ARG A 69 -14.79 -0.34 -0.81
CA ARG A 69 -13.87 -0.62 -1.93
C ARG A 69 -12.63 -1.40 -1.48
N ILE A 70 -12.19 -1.19 -0.24
CA ILE A 70 -11.06 -1.90 0.37
C ILE A 70 -11.43 -3.37 0.54
N ILE A 71 -12.57 -3.67 1.16
CA ILE A 71 -13.09 -5.04 1.36
C ILE A 71 -13.28 -5.76 0.02
N HIS A 72 -13.83 -5.09 -1.00
CA HIS A 72 -13.97 -5.69 -2.32
C HIS A 72 -12.61 -5.98 -2.99
N CYS A 73 -11.62 -5.09 -2.84
CA CYS A 73 -10.28 -5.33 -3.35
C CYS A 73 -9.55 -6.45 -2.59
N LEU A 74 -9.76 -6.59 -1.28
CA LEU A 74 -9.15 -7.62 -0.44
C LEU A 74 -9.45 -9.05 -0.93
N ARG A 75 -10.65 -9.29 -1.49
CA ARG A 75 -11.01 -10.61 -2.06
C ARG A 75 -10.10 -11.09 -3.19
N ASN A 76 -9.35 -10.18 -3.81
CA ASN A 76 -8.47 -10.46 -4.94
C ASN A 76 -6.99 -10.25 -4.62
N VAL A 77 -6.64 -10.02 -3.35
CA VAL A 77 -5.27 -9.76 -2.90
C VAL A 77 -4.69 -11.04 -2.31
N ASN A 78 -3.44 -11.35 -2.67
CA ASN A 78 -2.71 -12.49 -2.14
C ASN A 78 -2.07 -12.17 -0.79
N LEU A 79 -1.71 -10.90 -0.56
CA LEU A 79 -1.03 -10.43 0.65
C LEU A 79 -1.52 -9.04 1.04
N PHE A 80 -2.05 -8.92 2.24
CA PHE A 80 -2.32 -7.62 2.87
C PHE A 80 -1.20 -7.28 3.85
N ILE A 81 -0.63 -6.10 3.71
CA ILE A 81 0.43 -5.58 4.57
C ILE A 81 -0.13 -4.37 5.31
N SER A 82 -0.21 -4.48 6.62
CA SER A 82 -0.37 -3.33 7.50
C SER A 82 1.02 -2.76 7.78
N GLY A 83 1.42 -1.76 6.98
CA GLY A 83 2.70 -1.08 7.13
C GLY A 83 2.78 -0.22 8.39
N GLY A 84 3.95 0.37 8.62
CA GLY A 84 4.19 1.30 9.73
C GLY A 84 3.64 2.71 9.50
N GLY A 85 3.79 3.56 10.52
CA GLY A 85 3.36 4.97 10.51
C GLY A 85 2.29 5.29 11.52
N GLY A 86 2.48 4.94 12.79
CA GLY A 86 1.51 5.29 13.85
C GLY A 86 0.13 4.64 13.70
N LEU A 87 -0.01 3.58 12.90
CA LEU A 87 -1.26 2.79 12.83
C LEU A 87 -1.68 2.22 14.20
N LEU A 88 -0.69 1.96 15.06
CA LEU A 88 -0.82 1.71 16.49
C LEU A 88 -0.02 2.79 17.22
N GLN A 89 -0.61 3.96 17.41
CA GLN A 89 -0.07 5.02 18.25
C GLN A 89 -0.88 5.05 19.55
N ASP A 90 -0.21 5.03 20.70
CA ASP A 90 -0.86 5.20 22.02
C ASP A 90 -1.49 6.59 22.20
N SER A 91 -1.20 7.54 21.31
CA SER A 91 -1.70 8.91 21.37
C SER A 91 -2.33 9.30 20.03
N THR A 92 -3.60 8.94 19.85
CA THR A 92 -4.47 9.78 19.02
C THR A 92 -4.60 11.11 19.76
N GLY A 93 -4.10 12.19 19.17
CA GLY A 93 -4.03 13.51 19.81
C GLY A 93 -5.36 13.91 20.45
N LYS A 94 -5.29 14.48 21.65
CA LYS A 94 -6.44 15.17 22.25
C LYS A 94 -6.80 16.38 21.41
N GLY A 95 -8.06 16.47 21.00
CA GLY A 95 -8.80 17.71 20.72
C GLY A 95 -8.33 18.52 19.52
#